data_AF-A0A0T6LM80-F1
#
_entry.id   AF-A0A0T6LM80-F1
#
_cell.length_a   1.000
_cell.length_b   1.000
_cell.length_c   1.000
_cell.angle_alpha   90.00
_cell.angle_beta   90.00
_cell.angle_gamma   90.00
#
_symmetry.space_group_name_H-M   'P 1'
#
loop_
_entity.id
_entity.type
_entity.pdbx_description
1 polymer ?
#
loop_
_entity_poly.entity_id
_entity_poly.type
_entity_poly.pdbx_seq_one_letter_code
_entity_poly.pdbx_strand_id
1 'polypeptide(L)'
;MTSADLILPVPEGQAPAAVVLHRPDDRAATERSHPLDEQLTRVSAALDSFGYLVALVPATLPAQERRRLHTVRAVLESDRIALVDVDLPPLAAALLARQLTLLCGTDLAPGVLAGAARLLPYYLHTGAVLNSIARLDRVEVNLRSHLRSWVPGSQFAVVANPQAHLAELTGSARLPGPDFATHLAVGEHGLASDWVSGDLARQWRCQRVCQVPLPAASTQWWGNQKLVEFAAYIPDVAVLHQLVRSVRRDACGWCGLETIGDRCLFCSARVEPTAPTRPAAVTPGSAATPAGTSRRPGPGAGAGTVSRTETDSRYQIGPTRR
;
A
#
# COMPACT_ATOMS: atom_id res chain seq x y z
N MET A 1 -5.55 12.30 2.76
CA MET A 1 -5.88 11.75 4.10
C MET A 1 -6.91 12.64 4.77
N THR A 2 -7.80 12.12 5.62
CA THR A 2 -8.90 12.89 6.22
C THR A 2 -8.58 13.56 7.56
N SER A 3 -7.34 13.45 8.07
CA SER A 3 -6.90 14.15 9.28
C SER A 3 -5.41 14.49 9.20
N ALA A 4 -5.02 15.64 9.77
CA ALA A 4 -3.63 16.14 9.79
C ALA A 4 -2.74 15.30 10.71
N ASP A 5 -3.30 14.77 11.80
CA ASP A 5 -2.57 14.01 12.83
C ASP A 5 -2.07 12.64 12.35
N LEU A 6 -2.46 12.25 11.13
CA LEU A 6 -2.01 11.02 10.48
C LEU A 6 -0.81 11.24 9.54
N ILE A 7 -0.35 12.49 9.37
CA ILE A 7 0.88 12.78 8.64
C ILE A 7 2.05 12.70 9.62
N LEU A 8 2.71 11.55 9.65
CA LEU A 8 3.98 11.41 10.34
C LEU A 8 5.09 12.13 9.55
N PRO A 9 6.04 12.80 10.23
CA PRO A 9 7.13 13.49 9.56
C PRO A 9 7.95 12.52 8.69
N VAL A 10 8.17 12.91 7.43
CA VAL A 10 9.07 12.20 6.51
C VAL A 10 10.52 12.50 6.93
N PRO A 11 11.46 11.54 6.92
CA PRO A 11 12.86 11.84 7.15
C PRO A 11 13.38 12.66 5.96
N GLU A 12 13.81 13.89 6.22
CA GLU A 12 14.55 14.84 5.39
C GLU A 12 14.19 14.98 3.89
N GLY A 13 13.72 16.18 3.52
CA GLY A 13 13.97 16.78 2.19
C GLY A 13 12.85 16.67 1.15
N GLN A 14 11.89 15.75 1.28
CA GLN A 14 10.80 15.62 0.31
C GLN A 14 9.51 16.29 0.82
N ALA A 15 8.99 17.28 0.08
CA ALA A 15 7.66 17.82 0.35
C ALA A 15 6.63 16.67 0.22
N PRO A 16 5.78 16.43 1.23
CA PRO A 16 4.90 15.28 1.20
C PRO A 16 3.85 15.45 0.10
N ALA A 17 3.72 14.44 -0.77
CA ALA A 17 2.58 14.28 -1.67
C ALA A 17 1.33 13.80 -0.87
N ALA A 18 1.05 14.45 0.26
CA ALA A 18 -0.05 14.12 1.15
C ALA A 18 -0.93 15.36 1.32
N VAL A 19 -2.11 15.31 0.72
CA VAL A 19 -3.14 16.33 0.95
C VAL A 19 -3.97 15.94 2.16
N VAL A 20 -4.02 16.82 3.16
CA VAL A 20 -4.96 16.71 4.28
C VAL A 20 -6.30 17.30 3.87
N LEU A 21 -7.32 16.45 3.82
CA LEU A 21 -8.71 16.87 3.76
C LEU A 21 -9.15 17.10 5.21
N HIS A 22 -9.06 18.35 5.66
CA HIS A 22 -9.45 18.72 7.02
C HIS A 22 -10.95 18.45 7.25
N ARG A 23 -11.26 17.92 8.44
CA ARG A 23 -12.64 17.89 8.94
C ARG A 23 -13.05 19.33 9.28
N PRO A 24 -14.26 19.79 8.92
CA PRO A 24 -14.80 21.02 9.48
C PRO A 24 -15.07 20.80 10.97
N ASP A 25 -14.51 21.65 11.84
CA ASP A 25 -14.76 21.57 13.27
C ASP A 25 -16.25 21.70 13.58
N ASP A 26 -16.76 20.87 14.50
CA ASP A 26 -18.17 20.86 14.92
C ASP A 26 -18.61 22.20 15.56
N ARG A 27 -17.67 23.11 15.83
CA ARG A 27 -17.93 24.46 16.37
C ARG A 27 -18.05 25.56 15.31
N ALA A 28 -17.68 25.28 14.05
CA ALA A 28 -17.80 26.23 12.94
C ALA A 28 -18.99 25.91 12.00
N ALA A 29 -19.78 24.87 12.31
CA ALA A 29 -20.92 24.43 11.52
C ALA A 29 -22.19 25.28 11.70
N THR A 30 -22.05 26.53 12.17
CA THR A 30 -23.14 27.51 12.17
C THR A 30 -22.83 28.53 11.07
N GLU A 31 -23.71 28.52 10.05
CA GLU A 31 -23.87 29.52 9.00
C GLU A 31 -23.09 29.32 7.68
N ARG A 32 -23.86 28.88 6.66
CA ARG A 32 -23.65 28.95 5.20
C ARG A 32 -22.86 27.77 4.59
N SER A 33 -23.36 27.28 3.46
CA SER A 33 -22.96 26.07 2.69
C SER A 33 -21.50 25.97 2.20
N HIS A 34 -20.52 26.54 2.89
CA HIS A 34 -19.13 26.57 2.43
C HIS A 34 -18.21 25.35 2.70
N PRO A 35 -18.56 24.30 3.49
CA PRO A 35 -17.59 23.23 3.73
C PRO A 35 -17.47 22.21 2.59
N LEU A 36 -18.49 22.05 1.73
CA LEU A 36 -18.41 21.11 0.59
C LEU A 36 -17.73 21.74 -0.62
N ASP A 37 -18.10 22.98 -0.97
CA ASP A 37 -17.50 23.70 -2.11
C ASP A 37 -15.99 23.90 -1.92
N GLU A 38 -15.56 24.18 -0.68
CA GLU A 38 -14.15 24.26 -0.33
C GLU A 38 -13.44 22.91 -0.49
N GLN A 39 -14.08 21.81 -0.06
CA GLN A 39 -13.55 20.46 -0.27
C GLN A 39 -13.44 20.11 -1.76
N LEU A 40 -14.46 20.43 -2.57
CA LEU A 40 -14.44 20.24 -4.02
C LEU A 40 -13.29 21.02 -4.66
N THR A 41 -13.12 22.29 -4.28
CA THR A 41 -12.05 23.16 -4.79
C THR A 41 -10.66 22.58 -4.47
N ARG A 42 -10.44 22.16 -3.22
CA ARG A 42 -9.16 21.56 -2.80
C ARG A 42 -8.87 20.24 -3.52
N VAL A 43 -9.88 19.38 -3.65
CA VAL A 43 -9.72 18.09 -4.32
C VAL A 43 -9.50 18.28 -5.82
N SER A 44 -10.19 19.22 -6.46
CA SER A 44 -9.95 19.58 -7.86
C SER A 44 -8.51 20.05 -8.07
N ALA A 45 -8.04 21.03 -7.27
CA ALA A 45 -6.67 21.53 -7.36
C ALA A 45 -5.61 20.43 -7.14
N ALA A 46 -5.89 19.48 -6.24
CA ALA A 46 -5.02 18.33 -6.02
C ALA A 46 -5.02 17.36 -7.21
N LEU A 47 -6.18 17.12 -7.85
CA LEU A 47 -6.26 16.31 -9.06
C LEU A 47 -5.54 16.95 -10.24
N ASP A 48 -5.63 18.28 -10.37
CA ASP A 48 -4.93 19.03 -11.42
C ASP A 48 -3.41 18.97 -11.22
N SER A 49 -2.95 18.98 -9.96
CA SER A 49 -1.52 18.95 -9.62
C SER A 49 -0.90 17.54 -9.67
N PHE A 50 -1.61 16.54 -9.14
CA PHE A 50 -1.04 15.20 -8.90
C PHE A 50 -1.63 14.10 -9.79
N GLY A 51 -2.70 14.41 -10.49
CA GLY A 51 -3.30 13.53 -11.46
C GLY A 51 -4.24 12.47 -10.89
N TYR A 52 -3.85 11.77 -9.83
CA TYR A 52 -4.67 10.75 -9.17
C TYR A 52 -4.58 10.89 -7.66
N LEU A 53 -5.67 10.57 -6.97
CA LEU A 53 -5.73 10.60 -5.50
C LEU A 53 -6.12 9.24 -4.95
N VAL A 54 -5.35 8.79 -3.95
CA VAL A 54 -5.69 7.64 -3.12
C VAL A 54 -6.04 8.16 -1.73
N ALA A 55 -7.30 8.02 -1.34
CA ALA A 55 -7.80 8.43 -0.04
C ALA A 55 -7.99 7.19 0.85
N LEU A 56 -7.21 7.12 1.93
CA LEU A 56 -7.44 6.13 2.98
C LEU A 56 -8.64 6.56 3.84
N VAL A 57 -9.61 5.67 3.95
CA VAL A 57 -10.88 5.87 4.66
C VAL A 57 -10.87 4.96 5.88
N PRO A 58 -10.53 5.48 7.08
CA PRO A 58 -10.50 4.64 8.27
C PRO A 58 -11.90 4.10 8.60
N ALA A 59 -11.97 2.89 9.15
CA ALA A 59 -13.23 2.28 9.59
C ALA A 59 -13.98 3.13 10.64
N THR A 60 -13.26 3.95 11.40
CA THR A 60 -13.82 4.88 12.41
C THR A 60 -14.38 6.17 11.82
N LEU A 61 -14.22 6.42 10.52
CA LEU A 61 -14.74 7.63 9.88
C LEU A 61 -16.28 7.65 9.99
N PRO A 62 -16.89 8.72 10.53
CA PRO A 62 -18.33 8.74 10.66
C PRO A 62 -19.03 8.72 9.30
N ALA A 63 -20.26 8.21 9.30
CA ALA A 63 -20.99 7.93 8.06
C ALA A 63 -21.24 9.20 7.21
N GLN A 64 -21.35 10.37 7.85
CA GLN A 64 -21.54 11.64 7.15
C GLN A 64 -20.31 12.00 6.32
N GLU A 65 -19.11 11.89 6.87
CA GLU A 65 -17.84 12.17 6.20
C GLU A 65 -17.58 11.15 5.10
N ARG A 66 -17.87 9.87 5.34
CA ARG A 66 -17.82 8.83 4.32
C ARG A 66 -18.72 9.18 3.13
N ARG A 67 -19.98 9.55 3.39
CA ARG A 67 -20.91 10.01 2.35
C ARG A 67 -20.37 11.22 1.61
N ARG A 68 -19.79 12.20 2.30
CA ARG A 68 -19.16 13.38 1.68
C ARG A 68 -18.03 13.01 0.73
N LEU A 69 -17.16 12.06 1.09
CA LEU A 69 -16.10 11.59 0.17
C LEU A 69 -16.69 10.98 -1.11
N HIS A 70 -17.75 10.18 -0.98
CA HIS A 70 -18.47 9.66 -2.15
C HIS A 70 -19.15 10.77 -2.96
N THR A 71 -19.73 11.78 -2.30
CA THR A 71 -20.32 12.95 -2.98
C THR A 71 -19.25 13.72 -3.75
N VAL A 72 -18.09 14.01 -3.16
CA VAL A 72 -16.98 14.69 -3.84
C VAL A 72 -16.54 13.91 -5.08
N ARG A 73 -16.35 12.60 -4.96
CA ARG A 73 -15.99 11.74 -6.10
C ARG A 73 -17.07 11.76 -7.20
N ALA A 74 -18.34 11.72 -6.83
CA ALA A 74 -19.45 11.75 -7.77
C ALA A 74 -19.59 13.10 -8.49
N VAL A 75 -19.50 14.21 -7.75
CA VAL A 75 -19.65 15.57 -8.29
C VAL A 75 -18.50 15.95 -9.22
N LEU A 76 -17.28 15.50 -8.91
CA LEU A 76 -16.13 15.71 -9.80
C LEU A 76 -16.11 14.75 -11.00
N GLU A 77 -17.09 13.84 -11.11
CA GLU A 77 -17.22 12.80 -12.15
C GLU A 77 -15.88 12.07 -12.40
N SER A 78 -15.11 11.86 -11.33
CA SER A 78 -13.70 11.52 -11.46
C SER A 78 -13.45 10.07 -11.07
N ASP A 79 -13.11 9.26 -12.07
CA ASP A 79 -12.45 7.97 -11.87
C ASP A 79 -10.97 8.12 -11.47
N ARG A 80 -10.55 9.32 -11.02
CA ARG A 80 -9.18 9.62 -10.58
C ARG A 80 -9.05 9.66 -9.05
N ILE A 81 -10.11 9.31 -8.32
CA ILE A 81 -10.12 9.23 -6.86
C ILE A 81 -10.45 7.79 -6.42
N ALA A 82 -9.46 7.12 -5.83
CA ALA A 82 -9.65 5.84 -5.17
C ALA A 82 -9.97 6.07 -3.68
N LEU A 83 -11.11 5.57 -3.21
CA LEU A 83 -11.45 5.52 -1.79
C LEU A 83 -11.13 4.12 -1.28
N VAL A 84 -10.13 4.01 -0.39
CA VAL A 84 -9.65 2.72 0.13
C VAL A 84 -9.99 2.62 1.60
N ASP A 85 -10.89 1.71 1.94
CA ASP A 85 -11.19 1.39 3.33
C ASP A 85 -9.98 0.79 4.05
N VAL A 86 -9.70 1.32 5.24
CA VAL A 86 -8.60 0.86 6.10
C VAL A 86 -9.16 0.51 7.46
N ASP A 87 -9.06 -0.76 7.82
CA ASP A 87 -9.40 -1.26 9.14
C ASP A 87 -8.14 -1.51 9.96
N LEU A 88 -7.49 -0.42 10.35
CA LEU A 88 -6.24 -0.43 11.14
C LEU A 88 -6.38 0.51 12.34
N PRO A 89 -5.63 0.25 13.44
CA PRO A 89 -5.42 1.24 14.48
C PRO A 89 -4.85 2.56 13.92
N PRO A 90 -5.15 3.72 14.52
CA PRO A 90 -4.81 5.02 13.93
C PRO A 90 -3.32 5.23 13.71
N LEU A 91 -2.44 4.72 14.58
CA LEU A 91 -0.98 4.81 14.38
C LEU A 91 -0.57 4.00 13.15
N ALA A 92 -1.13 2.80 12.99
CA ALA A 92 -0.87 1.96 11.83
C ALA A 92 -1.41 2.57 10.53
N ALA A 93 -2.59 3.20 10.58
CA ALA A 93 -3.14 3.94 9.43
C ALA A 93 -2.24 5.14 9.04
N ALA A 94 -1.66 5.85 10.01
CA ALA A 94 -0.70 6.92 9.76
C ALA A 94 0.60 6.39 9.12
N LEU A 95 1.11 5.26 9.60
CA LEU A 95 2.29 4.60 9.01
C LEU A 95 2.02 4.09 7.60
N LEU A 96 0.86 3.46 7.36
CA LEU A 96 0.45 3.03 6.02
C LEU A 96 0.44 4.21 5.06
N ALA A 97 -0.14 5.33 5.47
CA ALA A 97 -0.18 6.51 4.63
C ALA A 97 1.22 7.06 4.34
N ARG A 98 2.10 7.11 5.34
CA ARG A 98 3.50 7.49 5.15
C ARG A 98 4.21 6.56 4.15
N GLN A 99 4.03 5.24 4.28
CA GLN A 99 4.60 4.27 3.34
C GLN A 99 4.08 4.47 1.92
N LEU A 100 2.79 4.74 1.76
CA LEU A 100 2.21 5.05 0.44
C LEU A 100 2.76 6.38 -0.11
N THR A 101 2.93 7.41 0.71
CA THR A 101 3.56 8.67 0.28
C THR A 101 4.99 8.46 -0.19
N LEU A 102 5.77 7.59 0.47
CA LEU A 102 7.12 7.22 0.01
C LEU A 102 7.06 6.49 -1.34
N LEU A 103 6.09 5.59 -1.51
CA LEU A 103 5.89 4.85 -2.76
C LEU A 103 5.38 5.74 -3.90
N CYS A 104 4.68 6.85 -3.63
CA CYS A 104 4.31 7.83 -4.66
C CYS A 104 5.53 8.39 -5.41
N GLY A 105 6.71 8.42 -4.79
CA GLY A 105 7.95 8.87 -5.40
C GLY A 105 8.62 7.85 -6.34
N THR A 106 8.00 6.69 -6.55
CA THR A 106 8.53 5.59 -7.36
C THR A 106 7.80 5.44 -8.69
N ASP A 107 8.19 4.46 -9.52
CA ASP A 107 7.59 4.17 -10.84
C ASP A 107 6.24 3.41 -10.78
N LEU A 108 5.55 3.40 -9.64
CA LEU A 108 4.29 2.68 -9.47
C LEU A 108 3.12 3.44 -10.09
N ALA A 109 2.35 2.74 -10.94
CA ALA A 109 1.09 3.25 -11.46
C ALA A 109 0.07 3.53 -10.33
N PRO A 110 -0.84 4.52 -10.49
CA PRO A 110 -1.77 4.91 -9.43
C PRO A 110 -2.69 3.76 -8.98
N GLY A 111 -3.14 2.90 -9.90
CA GLY A 111 -3.96 1.73 -9.54
C GLY A 111 -3.19 0.66 -8.76
N VAL A 112 -1.89 0.53 -9.01
CA VAL A 112 -0.98 -0.33 -8.23
C VAL A 112 -0.75 0.26 -6.84
N LEU A 113 -0.53 1.57 -6.74
CA LEU A 113 -0.39 2.27 -5.45
C LEU A 113 -1.67 2.16 -4.60
N ALA A 114 -2.85 2.34 -5.21
CA ALA A 114 -4.11 2.12 -4.52
C ALA A 114 -4.24 0.67 -4.03
N GLY A 115 -3.83 -0.31 -4.85
CA GLY A 115 -3.79 -1.72 -4.46
C GLY A 115 -2.79 -2.01 -3.32
N ALA A 116 -1.65 -1.33 -3.31
CA ALA A 116 -0.66 -1.42 -2.23
C ALA A 116 -1.26 -1.04 -0.87
N ALA A 117 -2.23 -0.11 -0.83
CA ALA A 117 -2.92 0.25 0.41
C ALA A 117 -3.70 -0.92 1.05
N ARG A 118 -4.03 -1.96 0.29
CA ARG A 118 -4.63 -3.22 0.80
C ARG A 118 -3.59 -4.31 1.09
N LEU A 119 -2.46 -4.28 0.41
CA LEU A 119 -1.36 -5.23 0.58
C LEU A 119 -0.50 -4.93 1.82
N LEU A 120 -0.07 -3.67 1.96
CA LEU A 120 0.85 -3.26 3.00
C LEU A 120 0.34 -3.45 4.45
N PRO A 121 -0.97 -3.37 4.75
CA PRO A 121 -1.50 -3.77 6.05
C PRO A 121 -1.02 -5.14 6.53
N TYR A 122 -0.82 -6.12 5.66
CA TYR A 122 -0.31 -7.45 6.05
C TYR A 122 1.12 -7.43 6.60
N TYR A 123 1.88 -6.36 6.32
CA TYR A 123 3.25 -6.17 6.79
C TYR A 123 3.34 -5.20 7.99
N LEU A 124 2.20 -4.82 8.57
CA LEU A 124 2.14 -4.02 9.78
C LEU A 124 1.75 -4.91 10.97
N HIS A 125 2.59 -4.98 12.00
CA HIS A 125 2.22 -5.65 13.25
C HIS A 125 1.85 -4.59 14.27
N THR A 126 0.57 -4.51 14.62
CA THR A 126 0.00 -3.32 15.28
C THR A 126 -0.76 -3.71 16.52
N GLY A 127 -0.63 -2.94 17.58
CA GLY A 127 -1.22 -3.28 18.86
C GLY A 127 -1.22 -2.14 19.84
N ALA A 128 -1.70 -2.40 21.04
CA ALA A 128 -1.61 -1.47 22.15
C ALA A 128 -1.44 -2.18 23.49
N VAL A 129 -0.79 -1.50 24.42
CA VAL A 129 -0.87 -1.81 25.85
C VAL A 129 -2.00 -1.00 26.45
N LEU A 130 -2.95 -1.69 27.08
CA LEU A 130 -4.18 -1.14 27.65
C LEU A 130 -4.24 -1.45 29.14
N ASN A 131 -4.87 -0.58 29.92
CA ASN A 131 -5.18 -0.84 31.33
C ASN A 131 -6.56 -1.50 31.52
N SER A 132 -7.35 -1.61 30.45
CA SER A 132 -8.65 -2.25 30.43
C SER A 132 -9.00 -2.73 29.03
N ILE A 133 -9.64 -3.89 28.95
CA ILE A 133 -10.19 -4.46 27.71
C ILE A 133 -11.72 -4.40 27.65
N ALA A 134 -12.36 -3.75 28.63
CA ALA A 134 -13.82 -3.76 28.79
C ALA A 134 -14.59 -3.07 27.65
N ARG A 135 -13.91 -2.22 26.85
CA ARG A 135 -14.46 -1.49 25.70
C ARG A 135 -13.72 -1.80 24.40
N LEU A 136 -13.01 -2.94 24.37
CA LEU A 136 -12.25 -3.37 23.22
C LEU A 136 -13.18 -4.08 22.22
N ASP A 137 -14.03 -3.30 21.55
CA ASP A 137 -15.09 -3.85 20.70
C ASP A 137 -14.60 -4.21 19.29
N ARG A 138 -13.46 -3.65 18.86
CA ARG A 138 -12.95 -3.76 17.49
C ARG A 138 -11.98 -4.91 17.25
N VAL A 139 -11.40 -5.47 18.31
CA VAL A 139 -10.44 -6.56 18.19
C VAL A 139 -11.15 -7.83 18.63
N GLU A 140 -11.44 -8.71 17.68
CA GLU A 140 -12.05 -10.01 17.96
C GLU A 140 -11.05 -10.95 18.64
N VAL A 141 -10.83 -10.73 19.93
CA VAL A 141 -10.07 -11.63 20.79
C VAL A 141 -11.01 -12.65 21.41
N ASN A 142 -10.55 -13.90 21.55
CA ASN A 142 -11.34 -14.93 22.20
C ASN A 142 -11.37 -14.67 23.72
N LEU A 143 -12.28 -13.79 24.15
CA LEU A 143 -12.48 -13.36 25.54
C LEU A 143 -12.91 -14.50 26.48
N ARG A 144 -13.28 -15.67 25.92
CA ARG A 144 -13.86 -16.80 26.66
C ARG A 144 -12.89 -17.49 27.62
N SER A 145 -11.59 -17.18 27.58
CA SER A 145 -10.60 -17.82 28.44
C SER A 145 -10.28 -17.08 29.76
N HIS A 146 -10.75 -15.84 30.00
CA HIS A 146 -10.25 -15.04 31.14
C HIS A 146 -11.31 -14.18 31.89
N LEU A 147 -12.41 -14.81 32.33
CA LEU A 147 -13.23 -14.28 33.45
C LEU A 147 -12.47 -14.20 34.80
N ARG A 148 -11.15 -14.46 34.82
CA ARG A 148 -10.27 -14.38 36.01
C ARG A 148 -9.44 -13.09 36.09
N SER A 149 -9.41 -12.23 35.06
CA SER A 149 -8.54 -11.03 35.03
C SER A 149 -9.14 -9.79 35.74
N TRP A 150 -9.98 -9.98 36.75
CA TRP A 150 -10.53 -8.92 37.60
C TRP A 150 -9.58 -8.53 38.74
N VAL A 151 -8.27 -8.53 38.48
CA VAL A 151 -7.29 -7.96 39.43
C VAL A 151 -7.07 -6.50 39.03
N PRO A 152 -7.46 -5.53 39.90
CA PRO A 152 -7.20 -4.12 39.67
C PRO A 152 -5.70 -3.88 39.45
N GLY A 153 -5.35 -3.12 38.41
CA GLY A 153 -3.95 -2.75 38.12
C GLY A 153 -3.26 -3.60 37.04
N SER A 154 -3.92 -4.61 36.47
CA SER A 154 -3.37 -5.41 35.37
C SER A 154 -3.29 -4.60 34.07
N GLN A 155 -2.22 -4.77 33.31
CA GLN A 155 -2.09 -4.25 31.94
C GLN A 155 -2.23 -5.40 30.95
N PHE A 156 -2.73 -5.10 29.76
CA PHE A 156 -2.97 -6.08 28.70
C PHE A 156 -2.27 -5.62 27.43
N ALA A 157 -1.53 -6.53 26.80
CA ALA A 157 -0.93 -6.30 25.50
C ALA A 157 -1.83 -6.94 24.43
N VAL A 158 -2.29 -6.12 23.49
CA VAL A 158 -3.20 -6.49 22.42
C VAL A 158 -2.50 -6.33 21.08
N VAL A 159 -2.59 -7.32 20.21
CA VAL A 159 -2.28 -7.19 18.78
C VAL A 159 -3.62 -7.16 18.03
N ALA A 160 -3.82 -6.16 17.19
CA ALA A 160 -5.01 -6.04 16.34
C ALA A 160 -4.76 -6.56 14.92
N ASN A 161 -3.54 -6.41 14.40
CA ASN A 161 -3.16 -6.78 13.03
C ASN A 161 -1.73 -7.35 13.03
N PRO A 162 -1.41 -8.36 12.19
CA PRO A 162 -2.26 -9.00 11.18
C PRO A 162 -3.29 -9.99 11.74
N GLN A 163 -3.07 -10.50 12.96
CA GLN A 163 -4.00 -11.41 13.62
C GLN A 163 -4.24 -10.97 15.06
N ALA A 164 -5.51 -10.95 15.46
CA ALA A 164 -5.92 -10.57 16.81
C ALA A 164 -5.27 -11.48 17.86
N HIS A 165 -4.61 -10.87 18.84
CA HIS A 165 -4.01 -11.57 19.97
C HIS A 165 -4.14 -10.73 21.25
N LEU A 166 -4.32 -11.40 22.38
CA LEU A 166 -4.40 -10.77 23.69
C LEU A 166 -3.52 -11.54 24.66
N ALA A 167 -2.65 -10.82 25.37
CA ALA A 167 -1.86 -11.35 26.47
C ALA A 167 -1.95 -10.41 27.67
N GLU A 168 -2.02 -10.98 28.87
CA GLU A 168 -1.83 -10.20 30.10
C GLU A 168 -0.35 -9.82 30.23
N LEU A 169 -0.08 -8.55 30.52
CA LEU A 169 1.26 -8.02 30.62
C LEU A 169 1.90 -8.37 31.98
N THR A 170 2.34 -9.63 32.07
CA THR A 170 3.19 -10.14 33.14
C THR A 170 4.65 -10.19 32.65
N GLY A 171 5.62 -10.39 33.54
CA GLY A 171 7.06 -10.39 33.20
C GLY A 171 7.52 -11.41 32.14
N SER A 172 6.63 -12.29 31.66
CA SER A 172 6.88 -13.26 30.59
C SER A 172 5.93 -13.11 29.39
N ALA A 173 5.22 -11.98 29.26
CA ALA A 173 4.29 -11.75 28.17
C ALA A 173 4.98 -11.86 26.81
N ARG A 174 4.34 -12.59 25.88
CA ARG A 174 4.84 -12.79 24.52
C ARG A 174 3.73 -12.53 23.53
N LEU A 175 4.00 -11.71 22.52
CA LEU A 175 3.11 -11.50 21.38
C LEU A 175 3.66 -12.15 20.10
N PRO A 176 2.81 -12.65 19.21
CA PRO A 176 3.24 -12.98 17.86
C PRO A 176 3.80 -11.73 17.18
N GLY A 177 4.89 -11.88 16.42
CA GLY A 177 5.61 -10.77 15.81
C GLY A 177 6.07 -11.07 14.38
N PRO A 178 6.61 -10.05 13.70
CA PRO A 178 7.06 -10.18 12.32
C PRO A 178 8.24 -11.15 12.20
N ASP A 179 8.33 -11.84 11.07
CA ASP A 179 9.47 -12.66 10.64
C ASP A 179 10.44 -11.90 9.71
N PHE A 180 10.18 -10.61 9.49
CA PHE A 180 10.98 -9.70 8.67
C PHE A 180 11.52 -8.53 9.50
N ALA A 181 12.52 -7.84 8.94
CA ALA A 181 13.14 -6.67 9.57
C ALA A 181 12.16 -5.48 9.69
N THR A 182 12.02 -4.95 10.89
CA THR A 182 11.10 -3.83 11.17
C THR A 182 11.74 -2.72 12.00
N HIS A 183 11.16 -1.53 11.88
CA HIS A 183 11.20 -0.52 12.95
C HIS A 183 9.90 -0.60 13.75
N LEU A 184 9.93 -0.15 15.01
CA LEU A 184 8.77 -0.07 15.90
C LEU A 184 8.42 1.39 16.15
N ALA A 185 7.24 1.85 15.72
CA ALA A 185 6.69 3.12 16.15
C ALA A 185 5.92 2.94 17.46
N VAL A 186 6.08 3.87 18.39
CA VAL A 186 5.40 3.87 19.70
C VAL A 186 4.81 5.25 19.95
N GLY A 187 3.52 5.29 20.29
CA GLY A 187 2.81 6.50 20.70
C GLY A 187 2.14 6.28 22.04
N GLU A 188 2.32 7.21 22.97
CA GLU A 188 1.85 7.07 24.35
C GLU A 188 0.86 8.15 24.72
N HIS A 189 -0.15 7.80 25.52
CA HIS A 189 -1.05 8.76 26.14
C HIS A 189 -1.46 8.28 27.52
N GLY A 190 -0.98 8.95 28.57
CA GLY A 190 -1.42 8.73 29.95
C GLY A 190 -1.06 7.38 30.58
N LEU A 191 -0.33 6.52 29.87
CA LEU A 191 0.20 5.24 30.32
C LEU A 191 1.70 5.20 30.02
N ALA A 192 2.54 5.04 31.05
CA ALA A 192 3.96 4.81 30.88
C ALA A 192 4.22 3.30 30.87
N SER A 193 4.83 2.78 29.81
CA SER A 193 5.21 1.37 29.73
C SER A 193 6.44 1.19 28.86
N ASP A 194 7.58 0.95 29.50
CA ASP A 194 8.84 0.66 28.81
C ASP A 194 8.86 -0.74 28.17
N TRP A 195 7.85 -1.58 28.46
CA TRP A 195 7.76 -2.94 27.94
C TRP A 195 7.72 -2.95 26.40
N VAL A 196 7.01 -2.01 25.79
CA VAL A 196 6.89 -1.91 24.32
C VAL A 196 8.25 -1.54 23.71
N SER A 197 8.90 -0.50 24.23
CA SER A 197 10.18 -0.01 23.72
C SER A 197 11.35 -0.93 24.07
N GLY A 198 11.20 -1.76 25.11
CA GLY A 198 12.24 -2.67 25.61
C GLY A 198 11.99 -4.13 25.22
N ASP A 199 11.11 -4.81 25.95
CA ASP A 199 10.88 -6.25 25.83
C ASP A 199 10.26 -6.63 24.49
N LEU A 200 9.21 -5.94 24.06
CA LEU A 200 8.55 -6.21 22.78
C LEU A 200 9.49 -5.94 21.60
N ALA A 201 10.18 -4.81 21.61
CA ALA A 201 11.16 -4.47 20.57
C ALA A 201 12.24 -5.56 20.42
N ARG A 202 12.74 -6.11 21.54
CA ARG A 202 13.66 -7.26 21.53
C ARG A 202 12.99 -8.53 21.05
N GLN A 203 11.77 -8.83 21.53
CA GLN A 203 11.02 -10.01 21.17
C GLN A 203 10.77 -10.08 19.66
N TRP A 204 10.42 -8.95 19.05
CA TRP A 204 10.15 -8.80 17.62
C TRP A 204 11.40 -8.49 16.79
N ARG A 205 12.58 -8.39 17.43
CA ARG A 205 13.87 -8.09 16.78
C ARG A 205 13.82 -6.79 15.95
N CYS A 206 13.10 -5.80 16.46
CA CYS A 206 12.99 -4.49 15.82
C CYS A 206 14.37 -3.82 15.79
N GLN A 207 14.77 -3.32 14.62
CA GLN A 207 16.09 -2.68 14.43
C GLN A 207 16.16 -1.30 15.09
N ARG A 208 15.01 -0.64 15.24
CA ARG A 208 14.90 0.69 15.84
C ARG A 208 13.53 0.85 16.49
N VAL A 209 13.50 1.61 17.58
CA VAL A 209 12.27 2.12 18.20
C VAL A 209 12.18 3.62 17.94
N CYS A 210 11.02 4.08 17.49
CA CYS A 210 10.72 5.45 17.13
C CYS A 210 9.55 5.94 17.97
N GLN A 211 9.78 6.93 18.83
CA GLN A 211 8.70 7.62 19.53
C GLN A 211 8.01 8.59 18.57
N VAL A 212 6.68 8.56 18.53
CA VAL A 212 5.86 9.42 17.68
C VAL A 212 4.67 9.97 18.46
N PRO A 213 4.13 11.14 18.08
CA PRO A 213 2.88 11.62 18.65
C PRO A 213 1.76 10.58 18.45
N LEU A 214 1.02 10.28 19.51
CA LEU A 214 -0.12 9.38 19.41
C LEU A 214 -1.23 10.08 18.59
N PRO A 215 -1.77 9.45 17.53
CA PRO A 215 -2.86 10.05 16.77
C PRO A 215 -4.10 10.29 17.64
N ALA A 216 -4.79 11.41 17.44
CA ALA A 216 -5.93 11.82 18.27
C ALA A 216 -7.08 10.79 18.32
N ALA A 217 -7.28 10.03 17.24
CA ALA A 217 -8.31 9.01 17.16
C ALA A 217 -8.02 7.72 17.95
N SER A 218 -6.80 7.56 18.49
CA SER A 218 -6.32 6.31 19.12
C SER A 218 -7.13 5.94 20.37
N THR A 219 -7.41 6.92 21.24
CA THR A 219 -8.18 6.67 22.47
C THR A 219 -9.60 6.18 22.18
N GLN A 220 -10.24 6.75 21.17
CA GLN A 220 -11.56 6.33 20.70
C GLN A 220 -11.50 4.97 20.00
N TRP A 221 -10.44 4.69 19.24
CA TRP A 221 -10.28 3.42 18.52
C TRP A 221 -10.15 2.24 19.50
N TRP A 222 -9.26 2.37 20.49
CA TRP A 222 -8.96 1.36 21.52
C TRP A 222 -9.94 1.34 22.70
N GLY A 223 -10.87 2.30 22.77
CA GLY A 223 -11.83 2.41 23.88
C GLY A 223 -11.20 2.78 25.23
N ASN A 224 -9.98 3.32 25.23
CA ASN A 224 -9.17 3.58 26.42
C ASN A 224 -8.60 5.00 26.41
N GLN A 225 -8.61 5.66 27.57
CA GLN A 225 -8.02 7.00 27.75
C GLN A 225 -6.55 6.96 28.17
N LYS A 226 -6.03 5.79 28.53
CA LYS A 226 -4.63 5.58 28.90
C LYS A 226 -4.12 4.38 28.12
N LEU A 227 -3.20 4.60 27.20
CA LEU A 227 -2.69 3.54 26.34
C LEU A 227 -1.29 3.85 25.80
N VAL A 228 -0.59 2.78 25.39
CA VAL A 228 0.58 2.85 24.53
C VAL A 228 0.25 2.11 23.25
N GLU A 229 0.12 2.81 22.13
CA GLU A 229 -0.10 2.20 20.81
C GLU A 229 1.25 1.96 20.16
N PHE A 230 1.38 0.82 19.49
CA PHE A 230 2.60 0.45 18.80
C PHE A 230 2.30 -0.17 17.43
N ALA A 231 3.23 0.04 16.51
CA ALA A 231 3.17 -0.56 15.19
C ALA A 231 4.57 -0.84 14.66
N ALA A 232 4.86 -2.10 14.39
CA ALA A 232 6.05 -2.52 13.68
C ALA A 232 5.80 -2.48 12.16
N TYR A 233 6.74 -1.89 11.44
CA TYR A 233 6.61 -1.63 10.01
C TYR A 233 7.95 -1.80 9.29
N ILE A 234 7.89 -2.11 7.99
CA ILE A 234 9.07 -2.15 7.12
C ILE A 234 9.49 -0.69 6.82
N PRO A 235 10.72 -0.29 7.20
CA PRO A 235 11.17 1.09 7.06
C PRO A 235 11.75 1.41 5.68
N ASP A 236 12.20 0.40 4.95
CA ASP A 236 12.92 0.56 3.69
C ASP A 236 11.94 0.64 2.50
N VAL A 237 11.97 1.78 1.79
CA VAL A 237 11.13 2.01 0.60
C VAL A 237 11.46 1.05 -0.54
N ALA A 238 12.71 0.61 -0.69
CA ALA A 238 13.10 -0.34 -1.73
C ALA A 238 12.48 -1.73 -1.46
N VAL A 239 12.42 -2.15 -0.20
CA VAL A 239 11.74 -3.39 0.20
C VAL A 239 10.24 -3.27 -0.04
N LEU A 240 9.62 -2.16 0.37
CA LEU A 240 8.18 -1.91 0.12
C LEU A 240 7.86 -1.92 -1.37
N HIS A 241 8.67 -1.25 -2.18
CA HIS A 241 8.52 -1.20 -3.63
C HIS A 241 8.65 -2.60 -4.26
N GLN A 242 9.63 -3.39 -3.83
CA GLN A 242 9.81 -4.76 -4.29
C GLN A 242 8.62 -5.66 -3.90
N LEU A 243 8.08 -5.52 -2.70
CA LEU A 243 6.87 -6.23 -2.27
C LEU A 243 5.67 -5.89 -3.15
N VAL A 244 5.49 -4.62 -3.52
CA VAL A 244 4.41 -4.19 -4.41
C VAL A 244 4.66 -4.61 -5.87
N ARG A 245 5.92 -4.76 -6.28
CA ARG A 245 6.31 -5.25 -7.62
C ARG A 245 6.21 -6.75 -7.81
N SER A 246 6.35 -7.53 -6.74
CA SER A 246 6.26 -8.99 -6.82
C SER A 246 4.82 -9.49 -6.95
N VAL A 247 3.82 -8.68 -6.57
CA VAL A 247 2.41 -9.05 -6.71
C VAL A 247 1.97 -8.90 -8.16
N ARG A 248 1.17 -9.88 -8.61
CA ARG A 248 0.56 -9.89 -9.93
C ARG A 248 -0.25 -8.62 -10.18
N ARG A 249 -0.11 -8.08 -11.39
CA ARG A 249 -0.81 -6.90 -11.88
C ARG A 249 -1.60 -7.25 -13.12
N ASP A 250 -2.80 -6.71 -13.21
CA ASP A 250 -3.63 -6.82 -14.40
C ASP A 250 -4.16 -5.42 -14.75
N ALA A 251 -4.29 -5.18 -16.05
CA ALA A 251 -4.89 -3.94 -16.56
C ALA A 251 -6.41 -4.02 -16.41
N CYS A 252 -7.02 -2.98 -15.87
CA CYS A 252 -8.47 -2.88 -15.79
C CYS A 252 -9.05 -2.70 -17.21
N GLY A 253 -9.93 -3.61 -17.64
CA GLY A 253 -10.56 -3.56 -18.97
C GLY A 253 -11.45 -2.33 -19.23
N TRP A 254 -11.87 -1.62 -18.17
CA TRP A 254 -12.67 -0.39 -18.29
C TRP A 254 -11.79 0.87 -18.40
N CYS A 255 -11.02 1.20 -17.37
CA CYS A 255 -10.22 2.44 -17.34
C CYS A 255 -8.76 2.29 -17.79
N GLY A 256 -8.28 1.07 -18.06
CA GLY A 256 -6.92 0.80 -18.54
C GLY A 256 -5.81 0.88 -17.47
N LEU A 257 -6.11 1.28 -16.23
CA LEU A 257 -5.10 1.35 -15.17
C LEU A 257 -4.60 -0.04 -14.77
N GLU A 258 -3.30 -0.16 -14.50
CA GLU A 258 -2.74 -1.33 -13.82
C GLU A 258 -3.23 -1.40 -12.38
N THR A 259 -3.64 -2.57 -11.92
CA THR A 259 -4.23 -2.78 -10.59
C THR A 259 -3.70 -4.05 -9.93
N ILE A 260 -3.82 -4.10 -8.60
CA ILE A 260 -3.61 -5.31 -7.79
C ILE A 260 -4.98 -5.78 -7.30
N GLY A 261 -5.30 -7.06 -7.53
CA GLY A 261 -6.55 -7.69 -7.09
C GLY A 261 -7.59 -7.84 -8.21
N ASP A 262 -8.81 -8.22 -7.82
CA ASP A 262 -9.93 -8.55 -8.71
C ASP A 262 -10.86 -7.37 -9.02
N ARG A 263 -10.56 -6.18 -8.48
CA ARG A 263 -11.37 -4.97 -8.65
C ARG A 263 -10.50 -3.72 -8.71
N CYS A 264 -10.76 -2.87 -9.69
CA CYS A 264 -10.12 -1.57 -9.80
C CYS A 264 -10.63 -0.62 -8.71
N LEU A 265 -9.72 -0.02 -7.94
CA LEU A 265 -10.07 0.91 -6.86
C LEU A 265 -10.54 2.29 -7.33
N PHE A 266 -10.31 2.60 -8.60
CA PHE A 266 -10.65 3.88 -9.22
C PHE A 266 -12.04 3.88 -9.87
N CYS A 267 -12.32 2.92 -10.77
CA CYS A 267 -13.62 2.84 -11.47
C CYS A 267 -14.54 1.74 -10.90
N SER A 268 -14.09 0.98 -9.91
CA SER A 268 -14.82 -0.15 -9.32
C SER A 268 -15.11 -1.32 -10.27
N ALA A 269 -14.63 -1.32 -11.53
CA ALA A 269 -14.80 -2.44 -12.44
C ALA A 269 -14.09 -3.71 -11.93
N ARG A 270 -14.68 -4.88 -12.20
CA ARG A 270 -14.01 -6.17 -11.96
C ARG A 270 -12.85 -6.31 -12.96
N VAL A 271 -11.75 -6.86 -12.48
CA VAL A 271 -10.55 -7.12 -13.27
C VAL A 271 -10.47 -8.62 -13.49
N GLU A 272 -10.70 -9.04 -14.74
CA GLU A 272 -10.55 -10.44 -15.10
C GLU A 272 -9.05 -10.75 -15.19
N PRO A 273 -8.56 -11.80 -14.51
CA PRO A 273 -7.17 -12.18 -14.60
C PRO A 273 -6.81 -12.51 -16.06
N THR A 274 -5.80 -11.83 -16.61
CA THR A 274 -5.21 -12.23 -17.89
C THR A 274 -4.76 -13.69 -17.79
N ALA A 275 -5.32 -14.59 -18.60
CA ALA A 275 -4.89 -15.98 -18.59
C ALA A 275 -3.37 -16.03 -18.88
N PRO A 276 -2.57 -16.79 -18.10
CA PRO A 276 -1.16 -16.92 -18.42
C PRO A 276 -1.05 -17.41 -19.86
N THR A 277 -0.29 -16.70 -20.69
CA THR A 277 -0.01 -17.14 -22.06
C THR A 277 0.66 -18.50 -21.94
N ARG A 278 -0.12 -19.56 -22.16
CA ARG A 278 0.40 -20.91 -22.24
C ARG A 278 1.37 -20.87 -23.41
N PRO A 279 2.67 -21.14 -23.23
CA PRO A 279 3.58 -21.17 -24.36
C PRO A 279 2.96 -22.12 -25.38
N ALA A 280 2.75 -21.62 -26.60
CA ALA A 280 2.18 -22.41 -27.66
C ALA A 280 2.99 -23.70 -27.71
N ALA A 281 2.32 -24.84 -27.49
CA ALA A 281 2.98 -26.12 -27.63
C ALA A 281 3.55 -26.14 -29.04
N VAL A 282 4.88 -26.11 -29.15
CA VAL A 282 5.56 -26.36 -30.42
C VAL A 282 5.16 -27.77 -30.78
N THR A 283 4.22 -27.90 -31.72
CA THR A 283 3.92 -29.18 -32.35
C THR A 283 5.25 -29.66 -32.93
N PRO A 284 5.79 -30.82 -32.49
CA PRO A 284 6.95 -31.39 -33.15
C PRO A 284 6.58 -31.58 -34.61
N GLY A 285 7.33 -30.92 -35.49
CA GLY A 285 7.12 -30.99 -36.93
C GLY A 285 7.05 -32.45 -37.36
N SER A 286 6.00 -32.77 -38.12
CA SER A 286 5.89 -34.02 -38.84
C SER A 286 7.19 -34.24 -39.63
N ALA A 287 7.96 -35.25 -39.23
CA ALA A 287 9.20 -35.60 -39.88
C ALA A 287 8.88 -36.05 -41.31
N ALA A 288 9.10 -35.16 -42.29
CA ALA A 288 9.10 -35.51 -43.69
C ALA A 288 10.27 -36.46 -43.96
N THR A 289 9.94 -37.70 -44.32
CA THR A 289 10.88 -38.72 -44.77
C THR A 289 11.53 -38.30 -46.10
N PRO A 290 12.86 -38.34 -46.27
CA PRO A 290 13.47 -38.12 -47.57
C PRO A 290 13.43 -39.43 -48.37
N ALA A 291 12.55 -39.50 -49.36
CA ALA A 291 12.60 -40.55 -50.39
C ALA A 291 13.53 -40.09 -51.51
N GLY A 292 14.56 -40.91 -51.76
CA GLY A 292 15.71 -40.60 -52.59
C GLY A 292 15.42 -40.38 -54.08
N THR A 293 16.25 -39.54 -54.70
CA THR A 293 16.32 -39.38 -56.15
C THR A 293 17.58 -40.02 -56.70
N SER A 294 17.35 -41.09 -57.44
CA SER A 294 18.32 -41.77 -58.29
C SER A 294 18.75 -40.89 -59.46
N ARG A 295 20.04 -41.03 -59.79
CA ARG A 295 20.84 -40.37 -60.82
C ARG A 295 20.47 -40.86 -62.23
N ARG A 296 20.40 -39.96 -63.23
CA ARG A 296 21.24 -40.02 -64.46
C ARG A 296 21.14 -38.74 -65.32
N PRO A 297 22.17 -38.46 -66.17
CA PRO A 297 22.46 -37.14 -66.74
C PRO A 297 22.24 -37.03 -68.26
N GLY A 298 22.28 -35.80 -68.79
CA GLY A 298 22.54 -35.51 -70.21
C GLY A 298 22.37 -34.02 -70.57
N PRO A 299 23.11 -33.49 -71.57
CA PRO A 299 23.63 -32.11 -71.55
C PRO A 299 23.09 -31.19 -72.68
N GLY A 300 23.27 -29.87 -72.51
CA GLY A 300 23.12 -28.86 -73.57
C GLY A 300 23.03 -27.46 -72.94
N ALA A 301 24.10 -26.67 -72.93
CA ALA A 301 24.54 -25.75 -74.01
C ALA A 301 23.89 -24.36 -73.92
N GLY A 302 24.72 -23.32 -73.94
CA GLY A 302 24.34 -21.89 -74.05
C GLY A 302 24.81 -21.07 -72.85
N ALA A 303 26.06 -20.59 -72.82
CA ALA A 303 26.51 -19.33 -73.42
C ALA A 303 25.91 -18.08 -72.74
N GLY A 304 26.76 -17.28 -72.09
CA GLY A 304 26.35 -16.02 -71.46
C GLY A 304 27.34 -15.39 -70.48
N THR A 305 28.57 -15.22 -70.94
CA THR A 305 29.56 -14.18 -70.55
C THR A 305 28.86 -12.84 -70.20
N VAL A 306 29.19 -12.03 -69.18
CA VAL A 306 30.42 -11.24 -68.93
C VAL A 306 30.23 -10.47 -67.60
N SER A 307 31.30 -10.46 -66.79
CA SER A 307 31.90 -9.41 -65.93
C SER A 307 31.04 -8.43 -65.09
N ARG A 308 31.32 -8.29 -63.78
CA ARG A 308 32.40 -7.49 -63.14
C ARG A 308 32.14 -5.99 -63.38
N THR A 309 31.93 -5.15 -62.37
CA THR A 309 32.93 -4.60 -61.43
C THR A 309 32.17 -3.91 -60.28
N GLU A 310 32.57 -4.03 -59.00
CA GLU A 310 33.68 -3.27 -58.37
C GLU A 310 33.42 -1.75 -58.54
N THR A 311 33.05 -1.00 -57.50
CA THR A 311 33.94 -0.23 -56.62
C THR A 311 33.01 0.52 -55.64
N ASP A 312 33.21 0.49 -54.32
CA ASP A 312 34.31 1.04 -53.50
C ASP A 312 33.98 2.43 -52.92
N SER A 313 34.53 2.61 -51.72
CA SER A 313 34.87 3.88 -51.07
C SER A 313 33.73 4.69 -50.43
N ARG A 314 33.66 4.66 -49.10
CA ARG A 314 34.40 5.53 -48.16
C ARG A 314 33.79 6.94 -48.09
N TYR A 315 33.24 7.26 -46.93
CA TYR A 315 33.59 8.52 -46.29
C TYR A 315 33.62 8.34 -44.78
N GLN A 316 34.58 9.03 -44.18
CA GLN A 316 35.22 8.80 -42.90
C GLN A 316 35.14 10.14 -42.12
N ILE A 317 35.40 10.09 -40.81
CA ILE A 317 35.80 11.22 -39.92
C ILE A 317 34.71 12.30 -39.69
N GLY A 318 34.39 12.81 -38.50
CA GLY A 318 35.07 12.91 -37.20
C GLY A 318 34.32 13.92 -36.31
N PRO A 319 34.82 14.20 -35.08
CA PRO A 319 34.02 14.63 -33.92
C PRO A 319 34.10 16.14 -33.61
N THR A 320 33.29 16.66 -32.67
CA THR A 320 33.74 17.48 -31.50
C THR A 320 32.60 18.02 -30.62
N ARG A 321 32.78 17.82 -29.29
CA ARG A 321 32.54 18.70 -28.12
C ARG A 321 31.43 19.78 -28.16
N ARG A 322 30.55 19.77 -27.15
CA ARG A 322 30.65 20.51 -25.87
C ARG A 322 29.63 19.99 -24.87
#